data_AF-A0A158BSH7-F1
#
_entry.id   AF-A0A158BSH7-F1
#
_cell.length_a   1.000
_cell.length_b   1.000
_cell.length_c   1.000
_cell.angle_alpha   90.00
_cell.angle_beta   90.00
_cell.angle_gamma   90.00
#
_symmetry.space_group_name_H-M   'P 1'
#
loop_
_entity.id
_entity.type
_entity.pdbx_description
1 polymer ?
#
loop_
_entity_poly.entity_id
_entity_poly.type
_entity_poly.pdbx_seq_one_letter_code
_entity_poly.pdbx_strand_id
1 'polypeptide(L)'
;MKTYLALLAAVALAACGGGGSNDGGAKTAAQAAPASETPAASTPAATTPAASTPAATTAPTDTSNSAPTTQPDTPATTKPDTPTTGNTSSADTSTPASSTDSASAPGGASTPLITTCEAGYTTDPAQVCNGNGVSKYYAYVVPKTIIPSNTIIGKNTTWTAVDSPYLVGTNVKVAANATLTIEGGAIVGSQRYAPCTGCSSVGGFGSLSVDGYVDIRGTADKRAKLLGISLSNGQTGSISLQFADLFESALPYGGSSKLVLLDSRIERANVNSIVSADGVVTYSSNNFSSVPPNSDIERNTFINSAGVQFDNSVTIKNNLFIDMASPLVLSNVGTTGTFDQTTNTWSYSWSKTLVTLNSFLFKVGTNNPNQLALSMLPNAGNCPSSSTCTQFEFDVSNNYWGTDSGTVIYSHYADSTNNPSLHGKITYTPVLDKPDALTPVDTTKLANQ
;
A
#
# COMPACT_ATOMS: atom_id res chain seq x y z
N MET A 1 -32.72 22.27 -1.79
CA MET A 1 -31.45 22.27 -2.54
C MET A 1 -31.24 20.83 -3.02
N LYS A 2 -31.76 20.33 -4.17
CA LYS A 2 -31.37 20.60 -5.57
C LYS A 2 -29.88 20.91 -5.65
N THR A 3 -28.97 20.12 -6.23
CA THR A 3 -29.02 19.24 -7.42
C THR A 3 -27.67 18.52 -7.44
N TYR A 4 -27.57 17.21 -7.72
CA TYR A 4 -26.47 16.60 -8.50
C TYR A 4 -26.86 15.16 -8.85
N LEU A 5 -27.36 15.01 -10.08
CA LEU A 5 -27.64 13.75 -10.76
C LEU A 5 -26.93 13.83 -12.12
N ALA A 6 -26.47 12.68 -12.60
CA ALA A 6 -25.97 12.38 -13.95
C ALA A 6 -24.47 12.56 -14.21
N LEU A 7 -23.74 11.43 -14.19
CA LEU A 7 -22.93 11.02 -15.34
C LEU A 7 -22.68 9.50 -15.29
N LEU A 8 -23.47 8.72 -16.04
CA LEU A 8 -23.19 7.32 -16.37
C LEU A 8 -24.08 6.90 -17.55
N ALA A 9 -23.45 6.58 -18.69
CA ALA A 9 -23.76 5.47 -19.61
C ALA A 9 -23.35 5.79 -21.05
N ALA A 10 -22.46 4.96 -21.61
CA ALA A 10 -22.62 4.36 -22.94
C ALA A 10 -21.49 3.35 -23.22
N VAL A 11 -21.77 2.06 -23.06
CA VAL A 11 -21.09 0.99 -23.82
C VAL A 11 -22.19 0.11 -24.41
N ALA A 12 -22.27 0.12 -25.75
CA ALA A 12 -23.27 -0.60 -26.52
C ALA A 12 -22.83 -2.04 -26.80
N LEU A 13 -23.84 -2.92 -26.80
CA LEU A 13 -23.83 -4.32 -27.22
C LEU A 13 -23.27 -4.50 -28.64
N ALA A 14 -22.51 -5.59 -28.83
CA ALA A 14 -22.52 -6.36 -30.06
C ALA A 14 -22.48 -7.86 -29.72
N ALA A 15 -23.64 -8.51 -29.86
CA ALA A 15 -23.78 -9.96 -29.90
C ALA A 15 -24.50 -10.30 -31.21
N CYS A 16 -23.84 -11.05 -32.11
CA CYS A 16 -24.51 -11.87 -33.12
C CYS A 16 -23.51 -12.80 -33.84
N GLY A 17 -23.92 -14.06 -34.04
CA GLY A 17 -23.26 -15.08 -34.90
C GLY A 17 -22.43 -16.06 -34.09
N GLY A 18 -22.82 -17.33 -33.89
CA GLY A 18 -23.32 -18.31 -34.87
C GLY A 18 -22.24 -19.40 -34.93
N GLY A 19 -22.45 -20.59 -34.36
CA GLY A 19 -23.11 -21.71 -35.03
C GLY A 19 -22.06 -22.68 -35.59
N GLY A 20 -22.12 -23.97 -35.23
CA GLY A 20 -21.27 -24.98 -35.87
C GLY A 20 -21.01 -26.24 -35.03
N SER A 21 -21.94 -27.19 -35.11
CA SER A 21 -21.72 -28.62 -34.83
C SER A 21 -20.50 -29.15 -35.57
N ASN A 22 -19.77 -30.09 -34.94
CA ASN A 22 -19.17 -31.22 -35.65
C ASN A 22 -18.95 -32.40 -34.70
N ASP A 23 -19.66 -33.47 -35.01
CA ASP A 23 -19.44 -34.83 -34.52
C ASP A 23 -18.06 -35.33 -34.93
N GLY A 24 -17.40 -36.05 -34.01
CA GLY A 24 -16.12 -36.69 -34.26
C GLY A 24 -15.90 -37.80 -33.26
N GLY A 25 -16.56 -38.93 -33.49
CA GLY A 25 -16.39 -40.14 -32.70
C GLY A 25 -14.96 -40.68 -32.76
N ALA A 26 -14.40 -40.97 -31.60
CA ALA A 26 -13.26 -41.87 -31.45
C ALA A 26 -13.56 -42.82 -30.28
N LYS A 27 -13.71 -44.10 -30.61
CA LYS A 27 -13.74 -45.21 -29.66
C LYS A 27 -12.36 -45.33 -29.03
N THR A 28 -12.28 -45.26 -27.70
CA THR A 28 -11.08 -45.66 -26.95
C THR A 28 -11.43 -46.75 -25.95
N ALA A 29 -10.54 -47.74 -25.92
CA ALA A 29 -10.70 -49.03 -25.27
C ALA A 29 -10.76 -48.94 -23.75
N ALA A 30 -11.47 -49.92 -23.17
CA ALA A 30 -11.53 -50.18 -21.74
C ALA A 30 -10.12 -50.36 -21.15
N GLN A 31 -9.78 -49.54 -20.16
CA GLN A 31 -8.61 -49.73 -19.32
C GLN A 31 -9.09 -50.08 -17.91
N ALA A 32 -8.63 -51.24 -17.45
CA ALA A 32 -9.00 -51.86 -16.19
C ALA A 32 -8.62 -51.00 -14.98
N ALA A 33 -9.50 -51.02 -13.97
CA ALA A 33 -9.31 -50.40 -12.67
C ALA A 33 -8.11 -51.00 -11.92
N PRO A 34 -7.21 -50.19 -11.34
CA PRO A 34 -6.34 -50.66 -10.29
C PRO A 34 -7.08 -50.67 -8.94
N ALA A 35 -6.90 -51.75 -8.19
CA ALA A 35 -7.45 -51.99 -6.88
C ALA A 35 -7.01 -50.91 -5.87
N SER A 36 -7.99 -50.42 -5.10
CA SER A 36 -7.81 -49.51 -3.97
C SER A 36 -7.32 -50.31 -2.76
N GLU A 37 -6.05 -50.21 -2.42
CA GLU A 37 -5.55 -50.62 -1.10
C GLU A 37 -5.70 -49.45 -0.11
N THR A 38 -6.57 -49.66 0.87
CA THR A 38 -6.83 -48.77 2.00
C THR A 38 -5.72 -48.90 3.04
N PRO A 39 -4.97 -47.83 3.39
CA PRO A 39 -4.10 -47.85 4.56
C PRO A 39 -4.94 -47.58 5.81
N ALA A 40 -4.90 -48.52 6.76
CA ALA A 40 -5.46 -48.35 8.09
C ALA A 40 -4.66 -47.26 8.84
N ALA A 41 -5.31 -46.13 9.12
CA ALA A 41 -4.79 -45.11 10.01
C ALA A 41 -5.04 -45.53 11.47
N SER A 42 -3.97 -45.83 12.19
CA SER A 42 -3.97 -46.00 13.64
C SER A 42 -3.98 -44.62 14.31
N THR A 43 -5.05 -44.34 15.05
CA THR A 43 -5.22 -43.14 15.89
C THR A 43 -4.31 -43.22 17.12
N PRO A 44 -3.38 -42.27 17.36
CA PRO A 44 -2.75 -42.12 18.66
C PRO A 44 -3.70 -41.36 19.59
N ALA A 45 -3.87 -41.90 20.80
CA ALA A 45 -4.69 -41.32 21.85
C ALA A 45 -4.24 -39.90 22.23
N ALA A 46 -5.21 -39.00 22.34
CA ALA A 46 -5.03 -37.65 22.88
C ALA A 46 -4.71 -37.74 24.38
N THR A 47 -3.51 -37.32 24.77
CA THR A 47 -3.18 -37.02 26.16
C THR A 47 -3.55 -35.56 26.45
N THR A 48 -4.61 -35.38 27.23
CA THR A 48 -5.02 -34.11 27.83
C THR A 48 -3.94 -33.59 28.77
N PRO A 49 -3.34 -32.41 28.54
CA PRO A 49 -2.53 -31.75 29.56
C PRO A 49 -3.43 -31.10 30.60
N ALA A 50 -3.17 -31.41 31.86
CA ALA A 50 -3.83 -30.81 33.02
C ALA A 50 -3.66 -29.29 33.03
N ALA A 51 -4.78 -28.59 33.25
CA ALA A 51 -4.78 -27.16 33.52
C ALA A 51 -4.06 -26.87 34.85
N SER A 52 -2.91 -26.21 34.79
CA SER A 52 -2.29 -25.56 35.94
C SER A 52 -2.80 -24.13 36.05
N THR A 53 -3.60 -23.88 37.08
CA THR A 53 -4.05 -22.58 37.54
C THR A 53 -2.85 -21.69 37.93
N PRO A 54 -2.67 -20.49 37.36
CA PRO A 54 -1.75 -19.51 37.91
C PRO A 54 -2.42 -18.77 39.07
N ALA A 55 -1.72 -18.77 40.22
CA ALA A 55 -2.08 -18.02 41.40
C ALA A 55 -2.15 -16.51 41.12
N ALA A 56 -3.22 -15.89 41.63
CA ALA A 56 -3.39 -14.45 41.66
C ALA A 56 -2.23 -13.80 42.43
N THR A 57 -1.44 -12.99 41.75
CA THR A 57 -0.45 -12.11 42.37
C THR A 57 -1.04 -10.70 42.37
N THR A 58 -1.38 -10.20 43.55
CA THR A 58 -1.83 -8.83 43.80
C THR A 58 -0.72 -7.84 43.49
N ALA A 59 -0.96 -6.91 42.58
CA ALA A 59 -0.11 -5.75 42.34
C ALA A 59 -0.40 -4.66 43.40
N PRO A 60 0.62 -4.00 43.97
CA PRO A 60 0.41 -2.85 44.83
C PRO A 60 0.08 -1.61 43.99
N THR A 61 -0.90 -0.86 44.48
CA THR A 61 -1.30 0.46 44.02
C THR A 61 -0.20 1.46 44.34
N ASP A 62 0.41 2.07 43.32
CA ASP A 62 1.29 3.21 43.51
C ASP A 62 0.71 4.42 42.78
N THR A 63 0.06 5.28 43.56
CA THR A 63 -0.43 6.59 43.14
C THR A 63 0.66 7.62 43.40
N SER A 64 1.36 8.06 42.36
CA SER A 64 2.08 9.33 42.40
C SER A 64 1.65 10.24 41.25
N ASN A 65 0.86 11.21 41.66
CA ASN A 65 0.50 12.44 40.97
C ASN A 65 1.79 13.22 40.64
N SER A 66 1.96 13.63 39.38
CA SER A 66 2.89 14.72 39.04
C SER A 66 2.33 15.48 37.84
N ALA A 67 1.87 16.69 38.15
CA ALA A 67 1.38 17.71 37.23
C ALA A 67 2.56 18.38 36.46
N PRO A 68 2.29 19.14 35.38
CA PRO A 68 3.21 19.32 34.27
C PRO A 68 4.18 20.49 34.46
N THR A 69 5.45 20.29 34.09
CA THR A 69 6.43 21.37 33.95
C THR A 69 6.40 21.90 32.52
N THR A 70 6.02 23.18 32.41
CA THR A 70 6.18 24.07 31.26
C THR A 70 7.65 24.32 30.92
N GLN A 71 8.02 24.29 29.64
CA GLN A 71 9.24 24.92 29.10
C GLN A 71 9.13 25.11 27.57
N PRO A 72 9.97 25.93 26.92
CA PRO A 72 9.70 27.34 26.66
C PRO A 72 9.67 27.70 25.16
N ASP A 73 9.21 28.92 24.89
CA ASP A 73 9.10 29.57 23.59
C ASP A 73 10.35 29.43 22.70
N THR A 74 10.12 29.12 21.42
CA THR A 74 11.12 29.24 20.35
C THR A 74 10.86 30.54 19.56
N PRO A 75 11.89 31.35 19.23
CA PRO A 75 11.70 32.70 18.69
C PRO A 75 11.27 32.71 17.21
N ALA A 76 10.48 33.73 16.87
CA ALA A 76 10.09 34.10 15.52
C ALA A 76 11.31 34.45 14.64
N THR A 77 11.38 33.86 13.45
CA THR A 77 12.32 34.24 12.41
C THR A 77 11.76 35.39 11.57
N THR A 78 12.47 36.51 11.61
CA THR A 78 12.25 37.70 10.78
C THR A 78 12.66 37.45 9.33
N LYS A 79 11.79 37.84 8.41
CA LYS A 79 11.97 37.91 6.96
C LYS A 79 13.03 38.96 6.57
N PRO A 80 13.94 38.72 5.60
CA PRO A 80 14.78 39.76 5.04
C PRO A 80 14.06 40.56 3.94
N ASP A 81 14.15 41.88 4.02
CA ASP A 81 13.71 42.83 3.00
C ASP A 81 14.63 42.85 1.77
N THR A 82 14.03 43.00 0.59
CA THR A 82 14.71 43.19 -0.69
C THR A 82 14.97 44.69 -0.92
N PRO A 83 16.17 45.13 -1.32
CA PRO A 83 16.40 46.55 -1.59
C PRO A 83 15.94 46.94 -3.00
N THR A 84 15.15 48.00 -3.03
CA THR A 84 14.71 48.75 -4.22
C THR A 84 15.89 49.51 -4.84
N THR A 85 16.19 49.26 -6.13
CA THR A 85 17.14 50.08 -6.90
C THR A 85 16.41 51.27 -7.54
N GLY A 86 16.87 52.47 -7.20
CA GLY A 86 16.39 53.73 -7.72
C GLY A 86 17.07 54.15 -9.02
N ASN A 87 16.26 54.70 -9.93
CA ASN A 87 16.69 55.46 -11.11
C ASN A 87 17.37 56.76 -10.71
N THR A 88 18.44 57.14 -11.41
CA THR A 88 18.76 58.55 -11.71
C THR A 88 19.33 58.69 -13.11
N SER A 89 18.80 59.70 -13.81
CA SER A 89 19.14 60.20 -15.14
C SER A 89 20.23 61.27 -15.09
N SER A 90 21.09 61.37 -16.10
CA SER A 90 21.67 62.66 -16.56
C SER A 90 22.25 62.57 -17.98
N ALA A 91 22.09 63.68 -18.71
CA ALA A 91 22.36 64.00 -20.12
C ALA A 91 23.83 63.89 -20.58
N ASP A 92 24.11 63.43 -21.81
CA ASP A 92 24.32 64.16 -23.10
C ASP A 92 25.63 65.00 -23.14
N THR A 93 26.61 64.80 -24.03
CA THR A 93 26.60 65.22 -25.45
C THR A 93 27.88 64.81 -26.22
N SER A 94 27.72 64.64 -27.55
CA SER A 94 28.65 64.92 -28.68
C SER A 94 29.10 63.76 -29.62
N THR A 95 28.69 63.95 -30.88
CA THR A 95 28.80 63.27 -32.20
C THR A 95 30.23 63.33 -32.83
N PRO A 96 30.57 62.83 -34.07
CA PRO A 96 29.82 62.03 -35.07
C PRO A 96 30.57 60.91 -35.90
N ALA A 97 29.74 60.08 -36.57
CA ALA A 97 29.84 59.47 -37.92
C ALA A 97 30.98 58.51 -38.36
N SER A 98 30.62 57.27 -38.77
CA SER A 98 30.55 56.85 -40.20
C SER A 98 30.15 55.36 -40.38
N SER A 99 29.19 55.12 -41.28
CA SER A 99 28.87 53.95 -42.17
C SER A 99 29.65 52.62 -42.03
N THR A 100 29.08 51.41 -42.17
CA THR A 100 28.30 50.85 -43.31
C THR A 100 27.58 49.53 -42.91
N ASP A 101 26.42 49.28 -43.52
CA ASP A 101 25.78 48.00 -43.91
C ASP A 101 26.18 46.69 -43.21
N SER A 102 25.19 45.95 -42.68
CA SER A 102 24.77 44.63 -43.18
C SER A 102 23.83 43.88 -42.22
N ALA A 103 22.71 43.41 -42.78
CA ALA A 103 21.93 42.22 -42.43
C ALA A 103 21.47 41.99 -40.97
N SER A 104 20.18 42.27 -40.74
CA SER A 104 19.38 41.68 -39.66
C SER A 104 19.37 40.15 -39.76
N ALA A 105 19.90 39.47 -38.74
CA ALA A 105 19.68 38.05 -38.49
C ALA A 105 18.58 37.86 -37.43
N PRO A 106 17.76 36.80 -37.50
CA PRO A 106 16.60 36.60 -36.65
C PRO A 106 17.00 36.22 -35.23
N GLY A 107 16.15 36.59 -34.26
CA GLY A 107 16.34 36.35 -32.84
C GLY A 107 16.84 34.95 -32.51
N GLY A 108 17.96 34.91 -31.77
CA GLY A 108 18.46 33.69 -31.17
C GLY A 108 17.41 33.12 -30.24
N ALA A 109 16.85 31.97 -30.61
CA ALA A 109 16.20 31.10 -29.65
C ALA A 109 17.24 30.79 -28.57
N SER A 110 17.01 31.28 -27.35
CA SER A 110 17.71 30.79 -26.17
C SER A 110 17.49 29.28 -26.17
N THR A 111 18.54 28.52 -26.49
CA THR A 111 18.57 27.09 -26.28
C THR A 111 18.23 26.87 -24.81
N PRO A 112 17.18 26.09 -24.48
CA PRO A 112 16.86 25.82 -23.09
C PRO A 112 18.12 25.22 -22.46
N LEU A 113 18.59 25.84 -21.37
CA LEU A 113 19.71 25.31 -20.60
C LEU A 113 19.35 23.86 -20.27
N ILE A 114 20.09 22.91 -20.84
CA ILE A 114 19.97 21.51 -20.45
C ILE A 114 20.54 21.45 -19.04
N THR A 115 19.67 21.40 -18.04
CA THR A 115 20.06 21.20 -16.65
C THR A 115 20.67 19.81 -16.52
N THR A 116 21.99 19.73 -16.57
CA THR A 116 22.72 18.50 -16.26
C THR A 116 22.74 18.32 -14.75
N CYS A 117 22.24 17.19 -14.24
CA CYS A 117 22.37 16.86 -12.83
C CYS A 117 23.83 16.53 -12.51
N GLU A 118 24.35 17.06 -11.41
CA GLU A 118 25.67 16.66 -10.90
C GLU A 118 25.65 15.22 -10.42
N ALA A 119 26.82 14.59 -10.39
CA ALA A 119 27.02 13.40 -9.60
C ALA A 119 26.84 13.72 -8.10
N GLY A 120 25.77 13.20 -7.48
CA GLY A 120 25.58 13.31 -6.03
C GLY A 120 24.13 13.20 -5.60
N TYR A 121 23.92 12.83 -4.33
CA TYR A 121 22.60 12.68 -3.73
C TYR A 121 22.43 13.69 -2.59
N THR A 122 21.20 14.16 -2.39
CA THR A 122 20.82 15.04 -1.27
C THR A 122 19.46 14.65 -0.72
N THR A 123 19.26 14.93 0.57
CA THR A 123 17.96 14.87 1.25
C THR A 123 17.34 16.26 1.43
N ASP A 124 18.05 17.32 1.04
CA ASP A 124 17.60 18.70 1.15
C ASP A 124 16.86 19.12 -0.13
N PRO A 125 15.53 19.35 -0.08
CA PRO A 125 14.77 19.75 -1.26
C PRO A 125 15.24 21.09 -1.86
N ALA A 126 15.84 22.00 -1.07
CA ALA A 126 16.37 23.26 -1.58
C ALA A 126 17.59 23.05 -2.49
N GLN A 127 18.43 22.06 -2.17
CA GLN A 127 19.61 21.70 -2.97
C GLN A 127 19.26 21.00 -4.29
N VAL A 128 18.07 20.43 -4.40
CA VAL A 128 17.56 19.84 -5.65
C VAL A 128 17.19 20.95 -6.64
N CYS A 129 16.74 22.10 -6.12
CA CYS A 129 16.08 23.16 -6.89
C CYS A 129 16.95 24.40 -7.18
N ASN A 130 18.14 24.53 -6.56
CA ASN A 130 18.96 25.73 -6.70
C ASN A 130 19.79 25.72 -8.00
N GLY A 131 19.28 26.45 -8.99
CA GLY A 131 19.75 26.52 -10.37
C GLY A 131 21.00 27.36 -10.61
N ASN A 132 22.17 26.80 -10.28
CA ASN A 132 23.41 27.14 -10.97
C ASN A 132 23.76 26.10 -12.06
N GLY A 133 22.75 25.41 -12.61
CA GLY A 133 22.91 24.38 -13.65
C GLY A 133 23.38 23.02 -13.16
N VAL A 134 23.33 22.78 -11.84
CA VAL A 134 23.93 21.63 -11.17
C VAL A 134 22.96 21.11 -10.10
N SER A 135 22.06 20.20 -10.48
CA SER A 135 21.07 19.61 -9.55
C SER A 135 21.56 18.27 -9.00
N LYS A 136 21.39 18.03 -7.70
CA LYS A 136 21.63 16.72 -7.08
C LYS A 136 20.39 15.84 -7.14
N TYR A 137 20.60 14.52 -7.13
CA TYR A 137 19.50 13.56 -7.04
C TYR A 137 18.84 13.63 -5.66
N TYR A 138 17.50 13.73 -5.65
CA TYR A 138 16.74 13.74 -4.41
C TYR A 138 16.52 12.30 -3.92
N ALA A 139 16.92 12.01 -2.68
CA ALA A 139 16.75 10.70 -2.08
C ALA A 139 16.19 10.82 -0.67
N TYR A 140 15.59 9.74 -0.16
CA TYR A 140 15.14 9.67 1.23
C TYR A 140 16.30 9.70 2.22
N VAL A 141 17.43 9.11 1.80
CA VAL A 141 18.69 9.02 2.54
C VAL A 141 19.85 9.06 1.55
N VAL A 142 20.97 9.67 1.92
CA VAL A 142 22.17 9.66 1.08
C VAL A 142 22.72 8.23 1.01
N PRO A 143 22.83 7.61 -0.18
CA PRO A 143 23.21 6.23 -0.30
C PRO A 143 24.71 6.02 -0.11
N LYS A 144 25.05 4.91 0.55
CA LYS A 144 26.40 4.37 0.60
C LYS A 144 26.65 3.41 -0.56
N THR A 145 25.62 2.62 -0.91
CA THR A 145 25.67 1.62 -1.98
C THR A 145 24.60 1.93 -3.02
N ILE A 146 24.98 1.90 -4.31
CA ILE A 146 24.05 2.12 -5.42
C ILE A 146 23.89 0.80 -6.16
N ILE A 147 22.64 0.37 -6.34
CA ILE A 147 22.28 -0.75 -7.20
C ILE A 147 21.82 -0.17 -8.54
N PRO A 148 22.64 -0.27 -9.61
CA PRO A 148 22.32 0.36 -10.89
C PRO A 148 20.99 -0.13 -11.47
N SER A 149 20.33 0.72 -12.26
CA SER A 149 19.14 0.32 -13.01
C SER A 149 19.41 -0.91 -13.88
N ASN A 150 18.39 -1.74 -14.07
CA ASN A 150 18.46 -3.00 -14.82
C ASN A 150 19.42 -4.07 -14.24
N THR A 151 19.91 -3.88 -13.00
CA THR A 151 20.70 -4.92 -12.31
C THR A 151 19.87 -6.18 -12.14
N ILE A 152 20.46 -7.34 -12.49
CA ILE A 152 19.87 -8.66 -12.24
C ILE A 152 20.63 -9.32 -11.08
N ILE A 153 19.92 -9.54 -9.99
CA ILE A 153 20.38 -10.33 -8.85
C ILE A 153 20.16 -11.80 -9.20
N GLY A 154 21.16 -12.38 -9.87
CA GLY A 154 21.12 -13.75 -10.40
C GLY A 154 21.56 -14.85 -9.42
N LYS A 155 21.96 -14.48 -8.20
CA LYS A 155 22.40 -15.41 -7.15
C LYS A 155 21.96 -14.92 -5.78
N ASN A 156 21.99 -15.80 -4.80
CA ASN A 156 21.70 -15.45 -3.41
C ASN A 156 22.58 -14.27 -2.97
N THR A 157 21.92 -13.21 -2.51
CA THR A 157 22.53 -11.92 -2.19
C THR A 157 21.92 -11.39 -0.91
N THR A 158 22.75 -10.77 -0.07
CA THR A 158 22.32 -10.18 1.19
C THR A 158 22.63 -8.69 1.20
N TRP A 159 21.64 -7.88 1.57
CA TRP A 159 21.79 -6.46 1.86
C TRP A 159 21.81 -6.27 3.38
N THR A 160 22.93 -5.73 3.88
CA THR A 160 23.24 -5.63 5.31
C THR A 160 23.16 -4.19 5.79
N ALA A 161 23.05 -3.99 7.11
CA ALA A 161 23.13 -2.66 7.70
C ALA A 161 24.50 -1.98 7.48
N VAL A 162 25.57 -2.75 7.29
CA VAL A 162 26.94 -2.21 7.15
C VAL A 162 27.12 -1.46 5.83
N ASP A 163 26.53 -1.94 4.74
CA ASP A 163 26.67 -1.32 3.42
C ASP A 163 25.48 -0.40 3.05
N SER A 164 24.53 -0.27 3.97
CA SER A 164 23.39 0.63 3.90
C SER A 164 23.80 2.11 4.08
N PRO A 165 23.05 3.09 3.51
CA PRO A 165 21.84 2.94 2.70
C PRO A 165 22.06 2.45 1.27
N TYR A 166 21.17 1.59 0.80
CA TYR A 166 21.10 1.15 -0.59
C TYR A 166 20.14 2.04 -1.38
N LEU A 167 20.60 2.57 -2.51
CA LEU A 167 19.73 3.17 -3.52
C LEU A 167 19.48 2.19 -4.65
N VAL A 168 18.22 1.79 -4.83
CA VAL A 168 17.79 0.88 -5.88
C VAL A 168 17.37 1.68 -7.11
N GLY A 169 18.04 1.44 -8.24
CA GLY A 169 17.65 1.98 -9.54
C GLY A 169 16.34 1.40 -10.07
N THR A 170 15.94 1.83 -11.26
CA THR A 170 14.74 1.32 -11.93
C THR A 170 14.98 -0.07 -12.52
N ASN A 171 13.95 -0.93 -12.52
CA ASN A 171 13.97 -2.25 -13.15
C ASN A 171 15.04 -3.20 -12.59
N VAL A 172 15.38 -3.08 -11.31
CA VAL A 172 16.22 -4.10 -10.66
C VAL A 172 15.40 -5.38 -10.53
N LYS A 173 16.02 -6.53 -10.83
CA LYS A 173 15.33 -7.82 -10.84
C LYS A 173 16.00 -8.82 -9.91
N VAL A 174 15.21 -9.55 -9.13
CA VAL A 174 15.65 -10.79 -8.48
C VAL A 174 15.26 -11.94 -9.40
N ALA A 175 16.25 -12.60 -10.00
CA ALA A 175 16.00 -13.67 -10.96
C ALA A 175 15.33 -14.87 -10.30
N ALA A 176 14.65 -15.70 -11.11
CA ALA A 176 14.16 -17.00 -10.65
C ALA A 176 15.30 -17.81 -10.01
N ASN A 177 14.98 -18.52 -8.92
CA ASN A 177 15.92 -19.29 -8.09
C ASN A 177 16.98 -18.46 -7.33
N ALA A 178 16.97 -17.13 -7.41
CA ALA A 178 17.79 -16.27 -6.55
C ALA A 178 16.98 -15.80 -5.34
N THR A 179 17.65 -15.69 -4.19
CA THR A 179 17.11 -15.03 -3.00
C THR A 179 17.84 -13.71 -2.74
N LEU A 180 17.09 -12.63 -2.61
CA LEU A 180 17.59 -11.40 -2.00
C LEU A 180 17.14 -11.35 -0.54
N THR A 181 18.09 -11.36 0.38
CA THR A 181 17.83 -11.09 1.79
C THR A 181 18.10 -9.63 2.10
N ILE A 182 17.18 -8.98 2.81
CA ILE A 182 17.39 -7.66 3.42
C ILE A 182 17.35 -7.84 4.94
N GLU A 183 18.49 -7.61 5.59
CA GLU A 183 18.64 -7.83 7.03
C GLU A 183 18.09 -6.68 7.87
N GLY A 184 17.81 -6.96 9.14
CA GLY A 184 17.44 -5.95 10.12
C GLY A 184 18.44 -4.78 10.20
N GLY A 185 17.90 -3.57 10.20
CA GLY A 185 18.68 -2.33 10.19
C GLY A 185 19.17 -1.88 8.81
N ALA A 186 19.04 -2.70 7.76
CA ALA A 186 19.31 -2.25 6.41
C ALA A 186 18.24 -1.24 5.94
N ILE A 187 18.70 -0.09 5.45
CA ILE A 187 17.91 0.93 4.76
C ILE A 187 18.07 0.74 3.26
N VAL A 188 16.94 0.52 2.58
CA VAL A 188 16.82 0.36 1.14
C VAL A 188 15.82 1.39 0.67
N GLY A 189 16.23 2.25 -0.24
CA GLY A 189 15.34 3.28 -0.78
C GLY A 189 15.52 3.48 -2.27
N SER A 190 14.68 4.36 -2.80
CA SER A 190 14.85 4.88 -4.14
C SER A 190 15.00 6.39 -4.15
N GLN A 191 15.01 6.98 -5.34
CA GLN A 191 14.96 8.42 -5.50
C GLN A 191 13.56 8.94 -5.14
N ARG A 192 13.50 10.13 -4.54
CA ARG A 192 12.25 10.79 -4.18
C ARG A 192 11.86 11.75 -5.30
N TYR A 193 10.55 11.94 -5.51
CA TYR A 193 10.06 12.89 -6.49
C TYR A 193 10.57 14.30 -6.16
N ALA A 194 11.33 14.88 -7.10
CA ALA A 194 11.83 16.24 -6.97
C ALA A 194 10.68 17.24 -7.21
N PRO A 195 10.49 18.24 -6.32
CA PRO A 195 9.42 19.22 -6.47
C PRO A 195 9.66 20.24 -7.60
N CYS A 196 10.83 20.23 -8.26
CA CYS A 196 11.18 21.19 -9.30
C CYS A 196 10.91 20.67 -10.71
N THR A 197 10.41 21.57 -11.58
CA THR A 197 10.02 21.28 -12.97
C THR A 197 11.21 20.90 -13.88
N GLY A 198 12.44 21.22 -13.48
CA GLY A 198 13.65 21.11 -14.31
C GLY A 198 14.39 19.76 -14.26
N CYS A 199 14.14 18.92 -13.26
CA CYS A 199 14.80 17.60 -13.09
C CYS A 199 13.82 16.43 -13.23
N SER A 200 12.75 16.63 -14.00
CA SER A 200 11.64 15.68 -14.19
C SER A 200 12.03 14.40 -14.94
N SER A 201 13.19 14.37 -15.60
CA SER A 201 13.69 13.23 -16.39
C SER A 201 14.65 12.31 -15.65
N VAL A 202 15.06 12.65 -14.42
CA VAL A 202 16.17 11.95 -13.76
C VAL A 202 15.65 11.14 -12.58
N GLY A 203 15.27 9.90 -12.89
CA GLY A 203 14.96 8.87 -11.89
C GLY A 203 13.50 8.47 -11.82
N GLY A 204 13.16 7.36 -12.47
CA GLY A 204 11.94 6.64 -12.11
C GLY A 204 12.05 6.15 -10.66
N PHE A 205 10.89 5.96 -10.01
CA PHE A 205 10.84 5.29 -8.71
C PHE A 205 11.57 3.96 -8.79
N GLY A 206 12.48 3.73 -7.85
CA GLY A 206 13.23 2.47 -7.80
C GLY A 206 12.25 1.33 -7.68
N SER A 207 12.41 0.35 -8.57
CA SER A 207 11.51 -0.80 -8.65
C SER A 207 12.32 -2.07 -8.54
N LEU A 208 11.82 -2.98 -7.70
CA LEU A 208 12.34 -4.33 -7.54
C LEU A 208 11.28 -5.32 -8.05
N SER A 209 11.55 -5.91 -9.22
CA SER A 209 10.76 -7.01 -9.76
C SER A 209 11.31 -8.33 -9.27
N VAL A 210 10.46 -9.18 -8.71
CA VAL A 210 10.89 -10.42 -8.05
C VAL A 210 10.36 -11.61 -8.84
N ASP A 211 11.22 -12.33 -9.54
CA ASP A 211 10.89 -13.65 -10.13
C ASP A 211 11.35 -14.80 -9.21
N GLY A 212 12.33 -14.53 -8.34
CA GLY A 212 12.82 -15.41 -7.28
C GLY A 212 12.17 -15.15 -5.93
N TYR A 213 12.98 -14.94 -4.90
CA TYR A 213 12.50 -14.69 -3.54
C TYR A 213 13.13 -13.44 -2.92
N VAL A 214 12.33 -12.61 -2.26
CA VAL A 214 12.81 -11.53 -1.40
C VAL A 214 12.41 -11.81 0.04
N ASP A 215 13.40 -11.87 0.91
CA ASP A 215 13.24 -12.11 2.35
C ASP A 215 13.69 -10.88 3.13
N ILE A 216 12.74 -10.10 3.64
CA ILE A 216 13.02 -8.96 4.52
C ILE A 216 12.81 -9.42 5.95
N ARG A 217 13.91 -9.59 6.68
CA ARG A 217 13.94 -10.20 8.01
C ARG A 217 14.57 -9.25 9.03
N GLY A 218 13.78 -8.27 9.44
CA GLY A 218 14.13 -7.41 10.56
C GLY A 218 13.93 -8.09 11.92
N THR A 219 14.16 -7.32 12.98
CA THR A 219 13.69 -7.64 14.33
C THR A 219 12.95 -6.45 14.90
N ALA A 220 12.25 -6.63 16.02
CA ALA A 220 11.57 -5.53 16.73
C ALA A 220 12.49 -4.33 17.00
N ASP A 221 13.75 -4.59 17.39
CA ASP A 221 14.74 -3.55 17.69
C ASP A 221 15.50 -3.03 16.46
N LYS A 222 15.58 -3.84 15.40
CA LYS A 222 16.34 -3.53 14.19
C LYS A 222 15.49 -3.83 12.97
N ARG A 223 14.50 -2.98 12.73
CA ARG A 223 13.65 -3.10 11.54
C ARG A 223 14.42 -2.76 10.27
N ALA A 224 14.14 -3.48 9.19
CA ALA A 224 14.59 -3.08 7.86
C ALA A 224 13.75 -1.89 7.39
N LYS A 225 14.32 -0.95 6.65
CA LYS A 225 13.61 0.25 6.18
C LYS A 225 13.51 0.25 4.67
N LEU A 226 12.29 0.34 4.15
CA LEU A 226 11.98 0.47 2.74
C LEU A 226 11.43 1.89 2.49
N LEU A 227 12.14 2.70 1.72
CA LEU A 227 11.86 4.12 1.54
C LEU A 227 11.60 4.46 0.07
N GLY A 228 10.34 4.70 -0.28
CA GLY A 228 9.92 5.03 -1.66
C GLY A 228 10.22 3.96 -2.70
N ILE A 229 10.36 2.68 -2.31
CA ILE A 229 10.64 1.61 -3.26
C ILE A 229 9.34 0.92 -3.68
N SER A 230 9.23 0.58 -4.96
CA SER A 230 8.14 -0.25 -5.47
C SER A 230 8.56 -1.70 -5.53
N LEU A 231 7.78 -2.58 -4.90
CA LEU A 231 7.98 -4.02 -4.96
C LEU A 231 6.90 -4.65 -5.85
N SER A 232 7.30 -5.51 -6.78
CA SER A 232 6.36 -6.24 -7.64
C SER A 232 6.78 -7.70 -7.76
N ASN A 233 5.82 -8.61 -7.57
CA ASN A 233 6.05 -10.02 -7.86
C ASN A 233 5.87 -10.27 -9.35
N GLY A 234 6.87 -10.93 -9.93
CA GLY A 234 6.72 -11.65 -11.18
C GLY A 234 5.82 -12.87 -11.01
N GLN A 235 5.68 -13.68 -12.06
CA GLN A 235 4.72 -14.79 -12.06
C GLN A 235 4.98 -15.81 -10.94
N THR A 236 6.25 -16.08 -10.67
CA THR A 236 6.74 -17.10 -9.72
C THR A 236 7.35 -16.53 -8.45
N GLY A 237 7.44 -15.20 -8.34
CA GLY A 237 8.18 -14.57 -7.26
C GLY A 237 7.36 -14.40 -6.00
N SER A 238 8.03 -14.51 -4.85
CA SER A 238 7.43 -14.28 -3.54
C SER A 238 8.24 -13.26 -2.74
N ILE A 239 7.51 -12.48 -1.93
CA ILE A 239 8.07 -11.47 -1.03
C ILE A 239 7.55 -11.76 0.38
N SER A 240 8.47 -11.85 1.33
CA SER A 240 8.21 -11.89 2.76
C SER A 240 8.74 -10.62 3.41
N LEU A 241 7.88 -9.97 4.20
CA LEU A 241 8.14 -8.73 4.92
C LEU A 241 7.87 -8.98 6.40
N GLN A 242 8.94 -9.12 7.19
CA GLN A 242 8.85 -9.27 8.63
C GLN A 242 9.69 -8.19 9.35
N PHE A 243 9.08 -7.51 10.32
CA PHE A 243 9.71 -6.41 11.06
C PHE A 243 10.31 -5.34 10.12
N ALA A 244 9.51 -4.86 9.17
CA ALA A 244 9.92 -3.82 8.23
C ALA A 244 9.19 -2.48 8.49
N ASP A 245 9.88 -1.37 8.25
CA ASP A 245 9.31 -0.02 8.17
C ASP A 245 9.22 0.38 6.69
N LEU A 246 8.01 0.44 6.17
CA LEU A 246 7.71 0.89 4.81
C LEU A 246 7.22 2.33 4.88
N PHE A 247 7.86 3.19 4.10
CA PHE A 247 7.50 4.60 4.01
C PHE A 247 7.41 5.02 2.56
N GLU A 248 6.27 5.59 2.15
CA GLU A 248 6.00 6.01 0.76
C GLU A 248 6.31 4.88 -0.26
N SER A 249 6.31 3.63 0.19
CA SER A 249 6.72 2.44 -0.58
C SER A 249 5.49 1.68 -1.02
N ALA A 250 5.53 1.12 -2.22
CA ALA A 250 4.41 0.32 -2.69
C ALA A 250 4.41 -1.06 -2.02
N LEU A 251 3.26 -1.49 -1.52
CA LEU A 251 3.08 -2.88 -1.11
C LEU A 251 3.21 -3.79 -2.33
N PRO A 252 3.84 -4.98 -2.16
CA PRO A 252 3.95 -5.96 -3.23
C PRO A 252 2.62 -6.18 -3.95
N TYR A 253 2.65 -6.08 -5.27
CA TYR A 253 1.50 -6.36 -6.13
C TYR A 253 1.85 -7.39 -7.20
N GLY A 254 0.81 -8.07 -7.69
CA GLY A 254 0.93 -9.07 -8.74
C GLY A 254 1.48 -10.41 -8.25
N GLY A 255 1.68 -11.31 -9.22
CA GLY A 255 2.14 -12.67 -8.95
C GLY A 255 1.06 -13.60 -8.40
N SER A 256 1.35 -14.89 -8.41
CA SER A 256 0.51 -15.93 -7.83
C SER A 256 0.97 -16.36 -6.43
N SER A 257 2.15 -15.90 -6.01
CA SER A 257 2.77 -16.38 -4.79
C SER A 257 2.33 -15.56 -3.59
N LYS A 258 2.18 -16.25 -2.47
CA LYS A 258 1.83 -15.71 -1.16
C LYS A 258 2.65 -14.48 -0.78
N LEU A 259 1.98 -13.43 -0.30
CA LEU A 259 2.58 -12.34 0.45
C LEU A 259 2.55 -12.70 1.94
N VAL A 260 3.69 -12.54 2.61
CA VAL A 260 3.78 -12.59 4.07
C VAL A 260 4.14 -11.19 4.54
N LEU A 261 3.23 -10.53 5.26
CA LEU A 261 3.43 -9.20 5.83
C LEU A 261 3.15 -9.28 7.33
N LEU A 262 4.21 -9.31 8.12
CA LEU A 262 4.16 -9.59 9.55
C LEU A 262 4.91 -8.52 10.34
N ASP A 263 4.34 -8.10 11.48
CA ASP A 263 5.02 -7.30 12.49
C ASP A 263 5.68 -6.03 11.94
N SER A 264 5.08 -5.41 10.91
CA SER A 264 5.66 -4.31 10.12
C SER A 264 4.89 -2.99 10.30
N ARG A 265 5.52 -1.85 9.99
CA ARG A 265 4.87 -0.53 9.97
C ARG A 265 4.87 0.01 8.56
N ILE A 266 3.69 0.39 8.08
CA ILE A 266 3.41 0.77 6.70
C ILE A 266 2.79 2.17 6.72
N GLU A 267 3.60 3.17 6.40
CA GLU A 267 3.18 4.57 6.37
C GLU A 267 3.14 5.09 4.94
N ARG A 268 1.98 5.63 4.54
CA ARG A 268 1.78 6.21 3.21
C ARG A 268 2.12 5.25 2.08
N ALA A 269 1.83 3.97 2.23
CA ALA A 269 1.99 3.02 1.14
C ALA A 269 0.88 3.20 0.11
N ASN A 270 1.23 3.15 -1.18
CA ASN A 270 0.29 3.20 -2.31
C ASN A 270 -0.63 4.44 -2.33
N VAL A 271 -0.16 5.57 -1.81
CA VAL A 271 -0.91 6.83 -1.84
C VAL A 271 -0.17 7.90 -2.60
N ASN A 272 -0.95 8.79 -3.21
CA ASN A 272 -0.49 10.08 -3.69
C ASN A 272 -0.78 11.11 -2.61
N SER A 273 0.23 11.93 -2.30
CA SER A 273 0.08 13.11 -1.47
C SER A 273 -0.49 14.24 -2.33
N ILE A 274 -1.61 14.82 -1.92
CA ILE A 274 -2.20 16.01 -2.54
C ILE A 274 -2.10 17.13 -1.52
N VAL A 275 -1.41 18.21 -1.88
CA VAL A 275 -1.30 19.42 -1.06
C VAL A 275 -2.30 20.44 -1.60
N SER A 276 -3.28 20.84 -0.79
CA SER A 276 -4.23 21.89 -1.15
C SER A 276 -3.60 23.28 -1.07
N ALA A 277 -4.30 24.30 -1.58
CA ALA A 277 -3.80 25.67 -1.65
C ALA A 277 -3.51 26.31 -0.27
N ASP A 278 -4.14 25.82 0.79
CA ASP A 278 -3.92 26.20 2.19
C ASP A 278 -2.78 25.41 2.87
N GLY A 279 -2.08 24.54 2.13
CA GLY A 279 -0.96 23.74 2.63
C GLY A 279 -1.35 22.45 3.35
N VAL A 280 -2.64 22.12 3.39
CA VAL A 280 -3.12 20.86 3.98
C VAL A 280 -2.73 19.69 3.09
N VAL A 281 -2.09 18.67 3.69
CA VAL A 281 -1.71 17.44 3.00
C VAL A 281 -2.82 16.40 3.20
N THR A 282 -3.34 15.91 2.08
CA THR A 282 -4.30 14.81 2.03
C THR A 282 -3.69 13.64 1.28
N TYR A 283 -4.15 12.43 1.58
CA TYR A 283 -3.68 11.21 0.92
C TYR A 283 -4.84 10.60 0.15
N SER A 284 -4.58 10.24 -1.10
CA SER A 284 -5.53 9.52 -1.93
C SER A 284 -4.85 8.34 -2.59
N SER A 285 -5.57 7.24 -2.75
CA SER A 285 -5.12 6.13 -3.56
C SER A 285 -5.96 6.05 -4.82
N ASN A 286 -5.30 5.94 -5.98
CA ASN A 286 -5.95 5.73 -7.26
C ASN A 286 -6.01 4.25 -7.67
N ASN A 287 -5.29 3.37 -6.97
CA ASN A 287 -5.22 1.95 -7.28
C ASN A 287 -5.04 1.13 -6.00
N PHE A 288 -5.74 0.00 -5.91
CA PHE A 288 -5.53 -0.98 -4.85
C PHE A 288 -4.40 -1.94 -5.25
N SER A 289 -3.50 -2.26 -4.33
CA SER A 289 -2.63 -3.44 -4.49
C SER A 289 -3.47 -4.69 -4.29
N SER A 290 -3.62 -5.49 -5.34
CA SER A 290 -4.21 -6.83 -5.21
C SER A 290 -3.19 -7.75 -4.55
N VAL A 291 -3.54 -8.21 -3.35
CA VAL A 291 -2.76 -9.17 -2.59
C VAL A 291 -3.01 -10.57 -3.15
N PRO A 292 -1.96 -11.39 -3.35
CA PRO A 292 -2.10 -12.75 -3.83
C PRO A 292 -2.96 -13.63 -2.89
N PRO A 293 -3.63 -14.67 -3.40
CA PRO A 293 -4.36 -15.62 -2.58
C PRO A 293 -3.47 -16.27 -1.50
N ASN A 294 -4.07 -16.69 -0.38
CA ASN A 294 -3.42 -17.34 0.76
C ASN A 294 -2.34 -16.49 1.47
N SER A 295 -2.38 -15.17 1.29
CA SER A 295 -1.47 -14.23 1.96
C SER A 295 -1.79 -14.05 3.43
N ASP A 296 -0.75 -13.77 4.22
CA ASP A 296 -0.85 -13.47 5.65
C ASP A 296 -0.48 -12.00 5.87
N ILE A 297 -1.42 -11.24 6.41
CA ILE A 297 -1.22 -9.85 6.80
C ILE A 297 -1.55 -9.76 8.29
N GLU A 298 -0.52 -9.82 9.13
CA GLU A 298 -0.72 -9.85 10.58
C GLU A 298 0.19 -8.92 11.40
N ARG A 299 -0.36 -8.38 12.49
CA ARG A 299 0.40 -7.59 13.47
C ARG A 299 1.10 -6.38 12.87
N ASN A 300 0.54 -5.82 11.80
CA ASN A 300 1.08 -4.64 11.15
C ASN A 300 0.41 -3.36 11.62
N THR A 301 1.10 -2.24 11.43
CA THR A 301 0.54 -0.89 11.64
C THR A 301 0.48 -0.14 10.31
N PHE A 302 -0.72 0.18 9.83
CA PHE A 302 -0.96 0.98 8.63
C PHE A 302 -1.36 2.40 9.03
N ILE A 303 -0.67 3.41 8.50
CA ILE A 303 -0.91 4.82 8.82
C ILE A 303 -0.99 5.62 7.52
N ASN A 304 -2.13 6.27 7.27
CA ASN A 304 -2.34 7.07 6.05
C ASN A 304 -2.00 6.31 4.76
N SER A 305 -2.15 4.98 4.80
CA SER A 305 -1.81 4.07 3.70
C SER A 305 -3.06 3.69 2.94
N ALA A 306 -2.90 3.33 1.67
CA ALA A 306 -3.98 2.69 0.95
C ALA A 306 -4.26 1.30 1.55
N GLY A 307 -5.52 0.90 1.53
CA GLY A 307 -5.89 -0.48 1.79
C GLY A 307 -5.45 -1.40 0.65
N VAL A 308 -5.58 -2.69 0.90
CA VAL A 308 -5.32 -3.74 -0.10
C VAL A 308 -6.61 -4.30 -0.65
N GLN A 309 -6.55 -4.74 -1.91
CA GLN A 309 -7.58 -5.59 -2.48
C GLN A 309 -7.21 -7.06 -2.19
N PHE A 310 -8.16 -7.86 -1.69
CA PHE A 310 -7.91 -9.23 -1.29
C PHE A 310 -9.09 -10.15 -1.63
N ASP A 311 -8.88 -11.46 -1.60
CA ASP A 311 -9.95 -12.46 -1.66
C ASP A 311 -10.16 -13.12 -0.28
N ASN A 312 -11.15 -14.00 -0.16
CA ASN A 312 -11.47 -14.65 1.10
C ASN A 312 -10.44 -15.69 1.58
N SER A 313 -9.38 -15.98 0.82
CA SER A 313 -8.27 -16.84 1.26
C SER A 313 -7.16 -16.07 2.00
N VAL A 314 -7.18 -14.73 1.94
CA VAL A 314 -6.21 -13.89 2.65
C VAL A 314 -6.58 -13.74 4.12
N THR A 315 -5.60 -13.91 5.00
CA THR A 315 -5.74 -13.65 6.44
C THR A 315 -5.33 -12.22 6.75
N ILE A 316 -6.25 -11.42 7.31
CA ILE A 316 -5.98 -10.06 7.79
C ILE A 316 -6.32 -10.01 9.28
N LYS A 317 -5.30 -10.18 10.12
CA LYS A 317 -5.50 -10.41 11.54
C LYS A 317 -4.60 -9.57 12.42
N ASN A 318 -5.10 -9.07 13.54
CA ASN A 318 -4.29 -8.35 14.53
C ASN A 318 -3.55 -7.12 13.98
N ASN A 319 -4.05 -6.46 12.94
CA ASN A 319 -3.45 -5.25 12.40
C ASN A 319 -4.06 -4.00 13.04
N LEU A 320 -3.28 -2.92 13.06
CA LEU A 320 -3.72 -1.58 13.43
C LEU A 320 -3.82 -0.72 12.16
N PHE A 321 -5.00 -0.21 11.86
CA PHE A 321 -5.27 0.69 10.74
C PHE A 321 -5.62 2.07 11.28
N ILE A 322 -4.84 3.08 10.92
CA ILE A 322 -5.03 4.47 11.35
C ILE A 322 -5.20 5.35 10.11
N ASP A 323 -6.36 6.01 10.01
CA ASP A 323 -6.66 7.00 8.98
C ASP A 323 -6.32 6.53 7.57
N MET A 324 -6.78 5.33 7.21
CA MET A 324 -6.51 4.70 5.91
C MET A 324 -6.95 5.60 4.74
N ALA A 325 -6.08 5.79 3.74
CA ALA A 325 -6.36 6.61 2.54
C ALA A 325 -7.33 5.94 1.56
N SER A 326 -7.48 4.63 1.68
CA SER A 326 -8.48 3.85 0.96
C SER A 326 -8.86 2.62 1.78
N PRO A 327 -10.07 2.07 1.59
CA PRO A 327 -10.52 0.91 2.35
C PRO A 327 -9.73 -0.34 1.97
N LEU A 328 -9.75 -1.33 2.87
CA LEU A 328 -9.53 -2.72 2.50
C LEU A 328 -10.70 -3.17 1.62
N VAL A 329 -10.42 -3.77 0.47
CA VAL A 329 -11.44 -4.14 -0.52
C VAL A 329 -11.49 -5.64 -0.75
N LEU A 330 -12.60 -6.26 -0.37
CA LEU A 330 -12.87 -7.65 -0.73
C LEU A 330 -13.25 -7.76 -2.21
N SER A 331 -12.47 -8.49 -2.99
CA SER A 331 -12.63 -8.59 -4.44
C SER A 331 -13.33 -9.85 -4.91
N ASN A 332 -13.08 -10.96 -4.23
CA ASN A 332 -13.64 -12.25 -4.59
C ASN A 332 -13.88 -13.09 -3.34
N VAL A 333 -14.91 -13.93 -3.41
CA VAL A 333 -15.30 -14.83 -2.33
C VAL A 333 -15.56 -16.19 -2.97
N GLY A 334 -14.81 -17.19 -2.55
CA GLY A 334 -15.08 -18.57 -2.92
C GLY A 334 -16.49 -19.01 -2.51
N THR A 335 -17.11 -19.83 -3.34
CA THR A 335 -18.38 -20.51 -3.04
C THR A 335 -18.19 -22.00 -3.01
N THR A 336 -18.87 -22.68 -2.08
CA THR A 336 -19.06 -24.12 -2.14
C THR A 336 -20.49 -24.39 -2.63
N GLY A 337 -20.61 -25.00 -3.81
CA GLY A 337 -21.88 -25.39 -4.39
C GLY A 337 -22.28 -26.80 -4.01
N THR A 338 -23.56 -27.00 -3.64
CA THR A 338 -24.19 -28.31 -3.44
C THR A 338 -25.33 -28.44 -4.44
N PHE A 339 -25.29 -29.49 -5.26
CA PHE A 339 -26.36 -29.80 -6.22
C PHE A 339 -27.39 -30.72 -5.59
N ASP A 340 -28.64 -30.28 -5.54
CA ASP A 340 -29.77 -31.11 -5.15
C ASP A 340 -30.40 -31.75 -6.39
N GLN A 341 -30.19 -33.06 -6.55
CA GLN A 341 -30.76 -33.84 -7.65
C GLN A 341 -32.29 -33.89 -7.63
N THR A 342 -32.91 -33.74 -6.46
CA THR A 342 -34.37 -33.83 -6.30
C THR A 342 -35.06 -32.61 -6.90
N THR A 343 -34.50 -31.43 -6.64
CA THR A 343 -35.03 -30.16 -7.16
C THR A 343 -34.35 -29.73 -8.45
N ASN A 344 -33.26 -30.40 -8.86
CA ASN A 344 -32.39 -30.01 -9.97
C ASN A 344 -31.87 -28.56 -9.79
N THR A 345 -31.52 -28.19 -8.56
CA THR A 345 -31.06 -26.84 -8.21
C THR A 345 -29.67 -26.87 -7.57
N TRP A 346 -28.94 -25.77 -7.71
CA TRP A 346 -27.68 -25.52 -7.00
C TRP A 346 -27.93 -24.60 -5.82
N SER A 347 -27.41 -24.98 -4.65
CA SER A 347 -27.31 -24.12 -3.47
C SER A 347 -25.84 -23.78 -3.23
N TYR A 348 -25.54 -22.51 -2.99
CA TYR A 348 -24.17 -22.04 -2.74
C TYR A 348 -24.03 -21.48 -1.32
N SER A 349 -22.95 -21.86 -0.65
CA SER A 349 -22.48 -21.24 0.59
C SER A 349 -21.19 -20.48 0.34
N TRP A 350 -21.07 -19.30 0.95
CA TRP A 350 -19.88 -18.45 0.85
C TRP A 350 -18.82 -18.93 1.83
N SER A 351 -17.56 -19.02 1.40
CA SER A 351 -16.48 -19.32 2.36
C SER A 351 -16.21 -18.08 3.22
N LYS A 352 -15.94 -18.32 4.50
CA LYS A 352 -15.67 -17.26 5.48
C LYS A 352 -14.47 -16.43 5.07
N THR A 353 -14.53 -15.15 5.40
CA THR A 353 -13.39 -14.22 5.32
C THR A 353 -12.71 -14.14 6.68
N LEU A 354 -11.41 -13.84 6.71
CA LEU A 354 -10.61 -13.78 7.94
C LEU A 354 -10.09 -12.36 8.19
N VAL A 355 -11.00 -11.41 8.41
CA VAL A 355 -10.67 -10.03 8.83
C VAL A 355 -11.09 -9.84 10.28
N THR A 356 -10.21 -10.18 11.21
CA THR A 356 -10.56 -10.29 12.64
C THR A 356 -9.44 -9.81 13.57
N LEU A 357 -9.81 -9.42 14.79
CA LEU A 357 -8.90 -8.92 15.84
C LEU A 357 -8.08 -7.69 15.44
N ASN A 358 -8.46 -6.99 14.37
CA ASN A 358 -7.83 -5.75 13.96
C ASN A 358 -8.35 -4.57 14.79
N SER A 359 -7.62 -3.46 14.75
CA SER A 359 -8.04 -2.16 15.28
C SER A 359 -8.16 -1.16 14.14
N PHE A 360 -9.36 -0.58 13.97
CA PHE A 360 -9.62 0.50 13.02
C PHE A 360 -9.79 1.79 13.80
N LEU A 361 -8.86 2.74 13.64
CA LEU A 361 -8.87 4.01 14.36
C LEU A 361 -9.01 5.17 13.36
N PHE A 362 -9.95 6.05 13.65
CA PHE A 362 -10.21 7.29 12.89
C PHE A 362 -9.87 8.45 13.80
N LYS A 363 -8.83 9.20 13.48
CA LYS A 363 -8.33 10.26 14.36
C LYS A 363 -9.14 11.54 14.20
N VAL A 364 -9.15 12.38 15.23
CA VAL A 364 -9.63 13.75 15.11
C VAL A 364 -8.54 14.59 14.45
N GLY A 365 -8.91 15.43 13.49
CA GLY A 365 -7.97 16.35 12.82
C GLY A 365 -7.11 15.72 11.72
N THR A 366 -7.38 14.46 11.34
CA THR A 366 -6.87 13.91 10.09
C THR A 366 -7.52 14.64 8.91
N ASN A 367 -6.70 14.95 7.91
CA ASN A 367 -7.12 15.58 6.67
C ASN A 367 -7.44 14.56 5.58
N ASN A 368 -7.51 13.27 5.92
CA ASN A 368 -7.83 12.24 4.96
C ASN A 368 -9.36 12.23 4.70
N PRO A 369 -9.82 12.61 3.50
CA PRO A 369 -11.24 12.73 3.21
C PRO A 369 -11.93 11.38 3.08
N ASN A 370 -11.17 10.31 2.81
CA ASN A 370 -11.70 8.96 2.69
C ASN A 370 -11.43 8.20 3.98
N GLN A 371 -12.42 8.15 4.87
CA GLN A 371 -12.32 7.41 6.14
C GLN A 371 -12.99 6.04 6.05
N LEU A 372 -13.21 5.49 4.85
CA LEU A 372 -13.70 4.12 4.70
C LEU A 372 -12.58 3.14 5.07
N ALA A 373 -12.83 2.30 6.06
CA ALA A 373 -11.95 1.20 6.46
C ALA A 373 -12.16 -0.05 5.61
N LEU A 374 -13.41 -0.35 5.23
CA LEU A 374 -13.79 -1.60 4.57
C LEU A 374 -14.76 -1.36 3.41
N SER A 375 -14.61 -2.13 2.36
CA SER A 375 -15.52 -2.17 1.22
C SER A 375 -15.41 -3.52 0.48
N MET A 376 -16.20 -3.68 -0.56
CA MET A 376 -16.17 -4.82 -1.46
C MET A 376 -16.31 -4.35 -2.91
N LEU A 377 -15.78 -5.12 -3.86
CA LEU A 377 -16.04 -4.86 -5.28
C LEU A 377 -17.49 -5.23 -5.64
N PRO A 378 -18.08 -4.60 -6.67
CA PRO A 378 -19.45 -4.89 -7.10
C PRO A 378 -19.72 -6.36 -7.39
N ASN A 379 -18.72 -7.13 -7.84
CA ASN A 379 -18.86 -8.55 -8.15
C ASN A 379 -18.59 -9.48 -6.95
N ALA A 380 -18.13 -8.96 -5.82
CA ALA A 380 -17.88 -9.77 -4.64
C ALA A 380 -19.21 -10.28 -4.06
N GLY A 381 -19.33 -11.60 -3.90
CA GLY A 381 -20.58 -12.21 -3.45
C GLY A 381 -21.70 -12.21 -4.50
N ASN A 382 -21.40 -12.00 -5.78
CA ASN A 382 -22.42 -12.06 -6.83
C ASN A 382 -22.90 -13.50 -7.06
N CYS A 383 -24.22 -13.72 -6.92
CA CYS A 383 -24.83 -15.02 -7.18
C CYS A 383 -25.04 -15.24 -8.70
N PRO A 384 -24.71 -16.42 -9.24
CA PRO A 384 -25.04 -16.76 -10.62
C PRO A 384 -26.55 -16.65 -10.88
N SER A 385 -26.95 -16.08 -12.02
CA SER A 385 -28.36 -15.77 -12.36
C SER A 385 -29.31 -16.97 -12.42
N SER A 386 -28.78 -18.19 -12.47
CA SER A 386 -29.54 -19.45 -12.48
C SER A 386 -29.63 -20.13 -11.11
N SER A 387 -29.16 -19.48 -10.03
CA SER A 387 -28.96 -20.11 -8.72
C SER A 387 -29.67 -19.35 -7.60
N THR A 388 -30.01 -20.03 -6.51
CA THR A 388 -30.40 -19.41 -5.26
C THR A 388 -29.17 -19.33 -4.35
N CYS A 389 -28.78 -18.11 -3.97
CA CYS A 389 -27.75 -17.90 -2.97
C CYS A 389 -28.33 -17.21 -1.76
N THR A 390 -27.80 -17.56 -0.59
CA THR A 390 -27.93 -16.69 0.57
C THR A 390 -27.23 -15.37 0.29
N GLN A 391 -27.75 -14.27 0.86
CA GLN A 391 -27.07 -12.99 0.78
C GLN A 391 -25.64 -13.15 1.32
N PHE A 392 -24.65 -12.68 0.56
CA PHE A 392 -23.27 -12.74 1.01
C PHE A 392 -23.09 -11.81 2.23
N GLU A 393 -22.53 -12.34 3.31
CA GLU A 393 -22.16 -11.59 4.51
C GLU A 393 -20.65 -11.60 4.67
N PHE A 394 -20.06 -10.40 4.59
CA PHE A 394 -18.67 -10.16 4.92
C PHE A 394 -18.54 -9.95 6.43
N ASP A 395 -18.14 -11.02 7.12
CA ASP A 395 -17.93 -11.03 8.56
C ASP A 395 -16.62 -10.35 8.96
N VAL A 396 -16.76 -9.19 9.61
CA VAL A 396 -15.69 -8.41 10.25
C VAL A 396 -15.97 -8.23 11.74
N SER A 397 -16.60 -9.23 12.36
CA SER A 397 -16.77 -9.28 13.80
C SER A 397 -15.44 -9.45 14.54
N ASN A 398 -15.46 -9.14 15.84
CA ASN A 398 -14.30 -9.21 16.73
C ASN A 398 -13.17 -8.28 16.29
N ASN A 399 -13.49 -7.10 15.78
CA ASN A 399 -12.52 -6.02 15.58
C ASN A 399 -12.79 -4.88 16.58
N TYR A 400 -11.76 -4.13 16.93
CA TYR A 400 -11.86 -2.91 17.73
C TYR A 400 -11.98 -1.71 16.80
N TRP A 401 -12.94 -0.82 17.06
CA TRP A 401 -13.25 0.32 16.18
C TRP A 401 -12.91 1.68 16.79
N GLY A 402 -12.32 1.71 17.99
CA GLY A 402 -12.12 2.96 18.74
C GLY A 402 -13.39 3.55 19.35
N THR A 403 -14.56 2.97 19.04
CA THR A 403 -15.90 3.41 19.46
C THR A 403 -16.84 2.19 19.51
N ASP A 404 -17.92 2.29 20.29
CA ASP A 404 -19.04 1.35 20.33
C ASP A 404 -20.27 1.86 19.57
N SER A 405 -20.20 3.09 19.03
CA SER A 405 -21.30 3.71 18.29
C SER A 405 -21.48 3.05 16.92
N GLY A 406 -22.54 2.24 16.79
CA GLY A 406 -22.90 1.58 15.52
C GLY A 406 -23.09 2.56 14.36
N THR A 407 -23.52 3.81 14.60
CA THR A 407 -23.65 4.84 13.56
C THR A 407 -22.29 5.32 13.07
N VAL A 408 -21.30 5.48 13.97
CA VAL A 408 -19.93 5.85 13.58
C VAL A 408 -19.31 4.70 12.80
N ILE A 409 -19.38 3.47 13.31
CA ILE A 409 -18.87 2.27 12.62
C ILE A 409 -19.50 2.13 11.22
N TYR A 410 -20.81 2.30 11.10
CA TYR A 410 -21.55 2.25 9.84
C TYR A 410 -21.06 3.27 8.81
N SER A 411 -20.57 4.44 9.26
CA SER A 411 -20.05 5.48 8.36
C SER A 411 -18.66 5.13 7.77
N HIS A 412 -17.99 4.12 8.31
CA HIS A 412 -16.63 3.72 7.94
C HIS A 412 -16.54 2.45 7.08
N TYR A 413 -17.66 1.94 6.56
CA TYR A 413 -17.64 0.87 5.57
C TYR A 413 -18.67 1.08 4.46
N ALA A 414 -18.45 0.44 3.32
CA ALA A 414 -19.40 0.43 2.20
C ALA A 414 -19.88 -1.00 1.90
N ASP A 415 -21.19 -1.20 1.85
CA ASP A 415 -21.84 -2.48 1.56
C ASP A 415 -23.18 -2.26 0.82
N SER A 416 -23.95 -3.33 0.59
CA SER A 416 -25.25 -3.26 -0.10
C SER A 416 -26.30 -2.38 0.58
N THR A 417 -26.12 -1.99 1.86
CA THR A 417 -27.09 -1.18 2.60
C THR A 417 -26.92 0.32 2.35
N ASN A 418 -25.69 0.80 2.19
CA ASN A 418 -25.38 2.20 1.85
C ASN A 418 -24.92 2.39 0.40
N ASN A 419 -24.64 1.31 -0.32
CA ASN A 419 -24.31 1.32 -1.73
C ASN A 419 -25.00 0.15 -2.47
N PRO A 420 -26.13 0.39 -3.14
CA PRO A 420 -26.92 -0.67 -3.79
C PRO A 420 -26.21 -1.31 -5.01
N SER A 421 -25.07 -0.78 -5.46
CA SER A 421 -24.26 -1.43 -6.49
C SER A 421 -23.39 -2.58 -5.94
N LEU A 422 -23.41 -2.82 -4.63
CA LEU A 422 -22.68 -3.91 -3.97
C LEU A 422 -23.65 -5.05 -3.62
N HIS A 423 -23.20 -6.31 -3.68
CA HIS A 423 -24.06 -7.48 -3.45
C HIS A 423 -24.02 -8.03 -2.01
N GLY A 424 -22.98 -7.74 -1.24
CA GLY A 424 -22.81 -8.24 0.13
C GLY A 424 -23.23 -7.26 1.21
N LYS A 425 -23.49 -7.78 2.41
CA LYS A 425 -23.60 -7.00 3.65
C LYS A 425 -22.34 -7.15 4.48
N ILE A 426 -21.99 -6.13 5.26
CA ILE A 426 -20.91 -6.23 6.25
C ILE A 426 -21.51 -6.44 7.64
N THR A 427 -21.05 -7.45 8.36
CA THR A 427 -21.44 -7.71 9.76
C THR A 427 -20.24 -7.47 10.67
N TYR A 428 -20.37 -6.58 11.65
CA TYR A 428 -19.26 -6.13 12.50
C TYR A 428 -19.42 -6.47 13.99
N THR A 429 -20.53 -7.10 14.38
CA THR A 429 -20.81 -7.46 15.78
C THR A 429 -20.46 -8.92 16.08
N PRO A 430 -19.88 -9.25 17.25
CA PRO A 430 -19.56 -8.32 18.34
C PRO A 430 -18.36 -7.42 18.02
N VAL A 431 -18.39 -6.19 18.54
CA VAL A 431 -17.26 -5.25 18.55
C VAL A 431 -16.40 -5.55 19.79
N LEU A 432 -15.08 -5.45 19.67
CA LEU A 432 -14.20 -5.57 20.84
C LEU A 432 -14.26 -4.28 21.68
N ASP A 433 -14.27 -4.39 23.01
CA ASP A 433 -14.22 -3.23 23.92
C ASP A 433 -12.84 -2.57 23.98
N LYS A 434 -11.79 -3.31 23.62
CA LYS A 434 -10.39 -2.86 23.56
C LYS A 434 -9.64 -3.61 22.45
N PRO A 435 -8.52 -3.07 21.95
CA PRO A 435 -7.66 -3.80 21.02
C PRO A 435 -7.29 -5.20 21.54
N ASP A 436 -7.20 -6.17 20.64
CA ASP A 436 -6.62 -7.48 20.97
C ASP A 436 -5.17 -7.33 21.41
N ALA A 437 -4.72 -8.18 22.34
CA ALA A 437 -3.40 -8.06 22.97
C ALA A 437 -2.22 -8.22 21.98
N LEU A 438 -2.43 -8.90 20.85
CA LEU A 438 -1.42 -9.05 19.81
C LEU A 438 -1.45 -7.94 18.76
N THR A 439 -2.48 -7.09 18.78
CA THR A 439 -2.59 -5.97 17.84
C THR A 439 -1.64 -4.85 18.25
N PRO A 440 -0.86 -4.27 17.31
CA PRO A 440 0.06 -3.18 17.63
C PRO A 440 -0.62 -2.02 18.35
N VAL A 441 0.14 -1.37 19.22
CA VAL A 441 -0.33 -0.19 19.97
C VAL A 441 -0.23 1.06 19.10
N ASP A 442 -1.25 1.89 19.15
CA ASP A 442 -1.21 3.21 18.53
C ASP A 442 -0.18 4.12 19.22
N THR A 443 0.79 4.58 18.43
CA THR A 443 1.88 5.46 18.86
C THR A 443 1.76 6.88 18.30
N THR A 444 0.69 7.20 17.57
CA THR A 444 0.49 8.51 16.93
C THR A 444 0.20 9.63 17.93
N LYS A 445 -0.23 9.28 19.15
CA LYS A 445 -0.64 10.22 20.21
C LYS A 445 -1.83 11.12 19.83
N LEU A 446 -2.56 10.78 18.77
CA LEU A 446 -3.76 11.49 18.34
C LEU A 446 -5.02 10.90 18.99
N ALA A 447 -5.98 11.76 19.33
CA ALA A 447 -7.28 11.33 19.85
C ALA A 447 -8.11 10.63 18.75
N ASN A 448 -8.88 9.62 19.13
CA ASN A 448 -9.88 8.98 18.25
C ASN A 448 -11.16 9.82 18.20
N GLN A 449 -11.91 9.70 17.09
CA GLN A 449 -13.24 10.29 16.90
C GLN A 449 -14.32 9.65 17.76
#